data_AF-A0A1D7YS31-F1
#
_entry.id   AF-A0A1D7YS31-F1
#
_cell.length_a   1.000
_cell.length_b   1.000
_cell.length_c   1.000
_cell.angle_alpha   90.00
_cell.angle_beta   90.00
_cell.angle_gamma   90.00
#
_symmetry.space_group_name_H-M   'P 1'
#
loop_
_entity.id
_entity.type
_entity.pdbx_description
1 polymer ?
#
loop_
_entity_poly.entity_id
_entity_poly.type
_entity_poly.pdbx_seq_one_letter_code
_entity_poly.pdbx_strand_id
1 'polypeptide(L)'
;MSKIPVVEPFNIAKYAKRNNLQMTRSIGLNDNSKLYIITKPNRVDCIQLNKENQIIGAKCAAGSTQNLIDTVAGIIEKIKDRIAL
;
A
#
# COMPACT_ATOMS: atom_id res chain seq x y z
N MET A 1 -11.20 -33.51 1.15
CA MET A 1 -10.28 -32.43 1.54
C MET A 1 -10.39 -31.30 0.53
N SER A 2 -10.96 -30.15 0.91
CA SER A 2 -11.01 -28.99 0.03
C SER A 2 -9.61 -28.39 -0.04
N LYS A 3 -9.02 -28.28 -1.23
CA LYS A 3 -7.70 -27.65 -1.40
C LYS A 3 -7.85 -26.18 -0.99
N ILE A 4 -7.18 -25.79 0.08
CA ILE A 4 -7.07 -24.38 0.47
C ILE A 4 -6.44 -23.66 -0.73
N PRO A 5 -7.09 -22.64 -1.31
CA PRO A 5 -6.53 -21.93 -2.44
C PRO A 5 -5.19 -21.33 -2.06
N VAL A 6 -4.14 -21.67 -2.83
CA VAL A 6 -2.82 -21.05 -2.69
C VAL A 6 -2.98 -19.57 -3.04
N VAL A 7 -2.87 -18.70 -2.04
CA VAL A 7 -2.90 -17.25 -2.26
C VAL A 7 -1.56 -16.86 -2.88
N GLU A 8 -1.57 -16.53 -4.16
CA GLU A 8 -0.37 -16.03 -4.83
C GLU A 8 0.11 -14.72 -4.17
N PRO A 9 1.44 -14.52 -4.04
CA PRO A 9 2.00 -13.28 -3.52
C PRO A 9 1.55 -12.07 -4.36
N PHE A 10 1.15 -10.98 -3.71
CA PHE A 10 0.75 -9.76 -4.39
C PHE A 10 1.95 -9.06 -5.01
N ASN A 11 1.88 -8.80 -6.32
CA ASN A 11 2.93 -8.10 -7.05
C ASN A 11 2.58 -6.62 -7.23
N ILE A 12 3.19 -5.77 -6.37
CA ILE A 12 2.96 -4.32 -6.34
C ILE A 12 3.33 -3.63 -7.66
N ALA A 13 4.40 -4.07 -8.33
CA ALA A 13 4.85 -3.49 -9.59
C ALA A 13 3.88 -3.80 -10.74
N LYS A 14 3.39 -5.06 -10.79
CA LYS A 14 2.37 -5.48 -11.76
C LYS A 14 1.07 -4.71 -11.53
N TYR A 15 0.69 -4.50 -10.27
CA TYR A 15 -0.48 -3.70 -9.90
C TYR A 15 -0.34 -2.24 -10.35
N ALA A 16 0.77 -1.58 -10.04
CA ALA A 16 1.03 -0.19 -10.42
C ALA A 16 0.99 -0.01 -11.95
N LYS A 17 1.66 -0.90 -12.69
CA LYS A 17 1.65 -0.89 -14.16
C LYS A 17 0.24 -1.06 -14.74
N ARG A 18 -0.54 -2.02 -14.23
CA ARG A 18 -1.93 -2.27 -14.70
C ARG A 18 -2.86 -1.08 -14.46
N ASN A 19 -2.65 -0.32 -13.39
CA ASN A 19 -3.52 0.80 -13.02
C ASN A 19 -2.99 2.18 -13.48
N ASN A 20 -1.87 2.19 -14.21
CA ASN A 20 -1.16 3.42 -14.58
C ASN A 20 -0.88 4.33 -13.37
N LEU A 21 -0.31 3.72 -12.32
CA LEU A 21 0.10 4.39 -11.09
C LEU A 21 1.63 4.40 -11.01
N GLN A 22 2.19 5.46 -10.44
CA GLN A 22 3.63 5.59 -10.19
C GLN A 22 3.94 5.22 -8.74
N MET A 23 4.92 4.34 -8.53
CA MET A 23 5.37 4.01 -7.18
C MET A 23 6.19 5.17 -6.62
N THR A 24 5.63 5.87 -5.65
CA THR A 24 6.18 7.13 -5.15
C THR A 24 7.04 6.91 -3.91
N ARG A 25 6.61 5.99 -3.04
CA ARG A 25 7.34 5.69 -1.80
C ARG A 25 7.07 4.28 -1.31
N SER A 26 8.06 3.70 -0.61
CA SER A 26 7.89 2.53 0.23
C SER A 26 8.43 2.81 1.64
N ILE A 27 7.74 2.31 2.66
CA ILE A 27 8.08 2.48 4.08
C ILE A 27 8.11 1.09 4.70
N GLY A 28 9.26 0.70 5.25
CA GLY A 28 9.39 -0.54 6.04
C GLY A 28 8.84 -0.35 7.45
N LEU A 29 8.17 -1.38 7.97
CA LEU A 29 7.66 -1.41 9.34
C LEU A 29 8.39 -2.47 10.18
N ASN A 30 8.33 -2.32 11.50
CA ASN A 30 9.02 -3.14 12.51
C ASN A 30 8.62 -4.62 12.49
N ASP A 31 7.45 -4.93 11.93
CA ASP A 31 6.95 -6.31 11.76
C ASP A 31 7.37 -6.93 10.41
N ASN A 32 8.33 -6.32 9.72
CA ASN A 32 8.78 -6.66 8.36
C ASN A 32 7.71 -6.51 7.27
N SER A 33 6.59 -5.85 7.56
CA SER A 33 5.67 -5.42 6.52
C SER A 33 6.17 -4.14 5.83
N LYS A 34 5.67 -3.86 4.64
CA LYS A 34 6.01 -2.69 3.84
C LYS A 34 4.74 -1.97 3.41
N LEU A 35 4.65 -0.67 3.69
CA LEU A 35 3.64 0.20 3.12
C LEU A 35 4.16 0.78 1.80
N TYR A 36 3.39 0.62 0.74
CA TYR A 36 3.63 1.22 -0.57
C TYR A 36 2.65 2.36 -0.79
N ILE A 37 3.16 3.52 -1.17
CA ILE A 37 2.37 4.68 -1.59
C ILE A 37 2.57 4.84 -3.09
N ILE A 38 1.49 4.65 -3.85
CA ILE A 38 1.48 4.66 -5.30
C ILE A 38 0.52 5.75 -5.76
N THR A 39 0.94 6.67 -6.61
CA THR A 39 0.15 7.85 -6.96
C THR A 39 0.01 8.05 -8.46
N LYS A 40 -1.04 8.77 -8.85
CA LYS A 40 -1.16 9.52 -10.11
C LYS A 40 -1.88 10.85 -9.80
N PRO A 41 -1.97 11.82 -10.74
CA PRO A 41 -2.39 13.18 -10.42
C PRO A 41 -3.67 13.35 -9.59
N ASN A 42 -4.64 12.42 -9.71
CA ASN A 42 -5.93 12.48 -9.03
C ASN A 42 -6.25 11.24 -8.18
N ARG A 43 -5.23 10.42 -7.84
CA ARG A 43 -5.43 9.18 -7.06
C ARG A 43 -4.18 8.79 -6.29
N VAL A 44 -4.39 8.29 -5.08
CA VAL A 44 -3.36 7.64 -4.26
C VAL A 44 -3.86 6.30 -3.78
N ASP A 45 -3.00 5.30 -3.87
CA ASP A 45 -3.22 3.96 -3.35
C ASP A 45 -2.11 3.63 -2.35
N CYS A 46 -2.52 3.36 -1.12
CA CYS A 46 -1.65 2.96 -0.03
C CYS A 46 -1.90 1.47 0.25
N ILE A 47 -0.90 0.62 0.00
CA ILE A 47 -1.01 -0.84 0.12
C ILE A 47 0.06 -1.34 1.07
N GLN A 48 -0.34 -1.98 2.16
CA GLN A 48 0.55 -2.63 3.11
C GLN A 48 0.65 -4.12 2.81
N LEU A 49 1.87 -4.59 2.59
CA LEU A 49 2.20 -5.99 2.36
C LEU A 49 2.96 -6.56 3.54
N ASN A 50 2.62 -7.78 3.98
CA ASN A 50 3.45 -8.50 4.97
C ASN A 50 4.72 -9.07 4.31
N LYS A 51 5.55 -9.78 5.09
CA LYS A 51 6.80 -10.41 4.61
C LYS A 51 6.60 -11.44 3.48
N GLU A 52 5.41 -11.99 3.34
CA GLU A 52 5.03 -12.98 2.31
C GLU A 52 4.40 -12.30 1.07
N ASN A 53 4.47 -10.96 1.01
CA ASN A 53 3.80 -10.11 0.02
C ASN A 53 2.28 -10.32 -0.04
N GLN A 54 1.63 -10.66 1.08
CA GLN A 54 0.17 -10.66 1.16
C GLN A 54 -0.34 -9.28 1.58
N ILE A 55 -1.45 -8.85 1.02
CA ILE A 55 -2.09 -7.58 1.41
C ILE A 55 -2.67 -7.74 2.82
N ILE A 56 -2.18 -6.93 3.75
CA ILE A 56 -2.70 -6.86 5.13
C ILE A 56 -3.36 -5.51 5.45
N GLY A 57 -3.28 -4.56 4.53
CA GLY A 57 -3.98 -3.28 4.62
C GLY A 57 -3.98 -2.58 3.27
N ALA A 58 -5.09 -1.92 2.94
CA ALA A 58 -5.20 -1.11 1.74
C ALA A 58 -6.14 0.07 1.97
N LYS A 59 -5.78 1.24 1.46
CA LYS A 59 -6.65 2.41 1.40
C LYS A 59 -6.32 3.21 0.15
N CYS A 60 -7.35 3.64 -0.56
CA CYS A 60 -7.20 4.49 -1.74
C CYS A 60 -8.04 5.75 -1.59
N ALA A 61 -7.64 6.80 -2.29
CA ALA A 61 -8.40 8.02 -2.43
C ALA A 61 -8.24 8.58 -3.84
N ALA A 62 -9.26 9.29 -4.29
CA ALA A 62 -9.28 9.97 -5.57
C ALA A 62 -9.94 11.34 -5.45
N GLY A 63 -9.68 12.22 -6.42
CA GLY A 63 -10.28 13.55 -6.50
C GLY A 63 -9.30 14.66 -6.10
N SER A 64 -9.72 15.54 -5.19
CA SER A 64 -8.97 16.74 -4.81
C SER A 64 -7.63 16.39 -4.16
N THR A 65 -6.62 17.25 -4.39
CA THR A 65 -5.29 17.12 -3.77
C THR A 65 -5.38 17.00 -2.25
N GLN A 66 -6.29 17.75 -1.61
CA GLN A 66 -6.51 17.69 -0.16
C GLN A 66 -6.91 16.27 0.29
N ASN A 67 -7.87 15.64 -0.41
CA ASN A 67 -8.30 14.27 -0.08
C ASN A 67 -7.14 13.26 -0.23
N LEU A 68 -6.27 13.46 -1.22
CA LEU A 68 -5.10 12.60 -1.42
C LEU A 68 -4.11 12.75 -0.25
N ILE A 69 -3.82 13.99 0.15
CA ILE A 69 -2.91 14.31 1.25
C ILE A 69 -3.47 13.77 2.57
N ASP A 70 -4.74 14.05 2.90
CA ASP A 70 -5.37 13.60 4.14
C ASP A 70 -5.38 12.07 4.25
N THR A 71 -5.55 11.38 3.12
CA THR A 71 -5.50 9.93 3.08
C THR A 71 -4.12 9.41 3.41
N VAL A 72 -3.06 9.97 2.81
CA VAL A 72 -1.68 9.58 3.10
C VAL A 72 -1.33 9.91 4.55
N ALA A 73 -1.57 11.15 4.99
CA ALA A 73 -1.29 11.61 6.34
C ALA A 73 -1.98 10.74 7.39
N GLY A 74 -3.27 10.45 7.22
CA GLY A 74 -4.02 9.61 8.15
C GLY A 74 -3.54 8.14 8.19
N ILE A 75 -2.89 7.64 7.14
CA ILE A 75 -2.25 6.32 7.16
C ILE A 75 -0.92 6.40 7.89
N ILE A 76 -0.08 7.38 7.58
CA ILE A 76 1.21 7.59 8.24
C ILE A 76 1.00 7.75 9.76
N GLU A 77 0.02 8.54 10.17
CA GLU A 77 -0.30 8.74 11.58
C GLU A 77 -0.67 7.43 12.29
N LYS A 78 -1.38 6.52 11.60
CA LYS A 78 -1.74 5.19 12.14
C LYS A 78 -0.57 4.22 12.23
N ILE A 79 0.48 4.40 11.43
CA ILE A 79 1.61 3.47 11.37
C ILE A 79 2.90 4.04 11.97
N LYS A 80 2.90 5.30 12.43
CA LYS A 80 4.11 6.03 12.86
C LYS A 80 4.95 5.26 13.87
N ASP A 81 4.33 4.63 14.86
CA ASP A 81 5.01 3.87 15.93
C ASP A 81 5.55 2.51 15.46
N ARG A 82 5.18 2.10 14.24
CA ARG A 82 5.62 0.86 13.60
C ARG A 82 6.65 1.11 12.51
N ILE A 83 7.00 2.36 12.18
CA ILE A 83 7.99 2.64 11.13
C ILE A 83 9.37 2.18 11.61
N ALA A 84 10.04 1.37 10.77
CA ALA A 84 11.42 0.96 11.02
C ALA A 84 12.35 2.14 10.75
N LEU A 85 13.08 2.55 11.80
CA LEU A 85 14.13 3.58 11.75
C LEU A 85 15.43 3.04 11.15
#